data_AF-A0A565CAW2-F1
#
_entry.id   AF-A0A565CAW2-F1
#
_cell.length_a   1.000
_cell.length_b   1.000
_cell.length_c   1.000
_cell.angle_alpha   90.00
_cell.angle_beta   90.00
_cell.angle_gamma   90.00
#
_symmetry.space_group_name_H-M   'P 1'
#
loop_
_entity.id
_entity.type
_entity.pdbx_description
1 polymer ?
#
loop_
_entity_poly.entity_id
_entity_poly.type
_entity_poly.pdbx_seq_one_letter_code
_entity_poly.pdbx_strand_id
1 'polypeptide(L)'
;MCKANGVKVNDSFVLELIWEDANPMFRFHSKIESQGKGNRRTRKKRACETDLQARTVKKTPRVEKEGRTRVSNRQESCSVSDQVTNVKQSIVDTLNTVREFRADLETRERDLEASLVEIDVGKDFGNQPNSQQ
;
A
#
# COMPACT_ATOMS: atom_id res chain seq x y z
N MET A 1 -0.13 -1.11 16.93
CA MET A 1 0.92 -0.75 15.94
C MET A 1 1.85 0.36 16.43
N CYS A 2 1.34 1.48 16.97
CA CYS A 2 2.17 2.66 17.23
C CYS A 2 3.19 2.53 18.38
N LYS A 3 2.83 1.84 19.48
CA LYS A 3 3.69 1.73 20.68
C LYS A 3 5.02 0.99 20.45
N ALA A 4 5.07 0.04 19.52
CA ALA A 4 6.27 -0.75 19.24
C ALA A 4 7.30 0.00 18.37
N ASN A 5 6.84 0.97 17.58
CA ASN A 5 7.66 1.69 16.60
C ASN A 5 8.10 3.08 17.09
N GLY A 6 7.84 3.40 18.36
CA GLY A 6 8.26 4.67 18.96
C GLY A 6 7.55 5.92 18.44
N VAL A 7 6.53 5.75 17.57
CA VAL A 7 5.72 6.84 17.02
C VAL A 7 4.52 7.07 17.94
N LYS A 8 4.39 8.29 18.48
CA LYS A 8 3.24 8.67 19.30
C LYS A 8 2.09 9.12 18.41
N VAL A 9 0.89 9.11 19.00
CA VAL A 9 -0.27 9.75 18.38
C VAL A 9 0.03 11.24 18.26
N ASN A 10 -0.21 11.81 17.07
CA ASN A 10 0.11 13.19 16.68
C ASN A 10 1.60 13.50 16.40
N ASP A 11 2.49 12.51 16.35
CA ASP A 11 3.83 12.72 15.79
C ASP A 11 3.74 12.76 14.25
N SER A 12 4.33 13.79 13.63
CA SER A 12 4.53 13.83 12.18
C SER A 12 5.93 13.35 11.82
N PHE A 13 6.02 12.61 10.74
CA PHE A 13 7.28 12.17 10.16
C PHE A 13 7.21 12.28 8.64
N VAL A 14 8.37 12.38 8.00
CA VAL A 14 8.47 12.47 6.54
C VAL A 14 9.03 11.15 6.03
N LEU A 15 8.30 10.55 5.08
CA LEU A 15 8.80 9.44 4.26
C LEU A 15 9.17 9.99 2.89
N GLU A 16 10.41 9.78 2.48
CA GLU A 16 10.88 10.09 1.14
C GLU A 16 10.92 8.79 0.32
N LEU A 17 10.29 8.78 -0.85
CA LEU A 17 10.43 7.68 -1.79
C LEU A 17 11.80 7.79 -2.47
N ILE A 18 12.60 6.75 -2.32
CA ILE A 18 13.90 6.60 -2.97
C ILE A 18 13.89 5.32 -3.81
N TRP A 19 14.73 5.30 -4.84
CA TRP A 19 14.94 4.11 -5.66
C TRP A 19 16.34 3.59 -5.40
N GLU A 20 16.44 2.38 -4.86
CA GLU A 20 17.70 1.63 -4.83
C GLU A 20 17.55 0.52 -5.88
N ASP A 21 18.27 0.68 -6.99
CA ASP A 21 18.08 -0.08 -8.23
C ASP A 21 16.65 0.04 -8.79
N ALA A 22 15.97 -1.10 -9.01
CA ALA A 22 14.58 -1.18 -9.45
C ALA A 22 13.59 -1.30 -8.28
N ASN A 23 14.05 -1.16 -7.03
CA ASN A 23 13.23 -1.35 -5.84
C ASN A 23 12.87 0.00 -5.21
N PRO A 24 11.57 0.39 -5.20
CA PRO A 24 11.14 1.57 -4.48
C PRO A 24 11.23 1.32 -2.97
N MET A 25 11.93 2.20 -2.26
CA MET A 25 12.06 2.17 -0.80
C MET A 25 11.64 3.50 -0.19
N PHE A 26 11.12 3.48 1.04
CA PHE A 26 10.84 4.70 1.79
C PHE A 26 11.92 4.97 2.83
N ARG A 27 12.61 6.10 2.69
CA ARG A 27 13.54 6.61 3.71
C ARG A 27 12.76 7.40 4.76
N PHE A 28 12.94 7.02 6.02
CA PHE A 28 12.33 7.69 7.15
C PHE A 28 13.21 8.85 7.63
N HIS A 29 12.72 10.08 7.51
CA HIS A 29 13.36 11.27 8.06
C HIS A 29 12.74 11.58 9.42
N SER A 30 13.45 11.24 10.50
CA SER A 30 13.07 11.68 11.84
C SER A 30 13.70 13.05 12.11
N LYS A 31 12.89 14.06 12.45
CA LYS A 31 13.39 15.34 12.97
C LYS A 31 13.80 15.13 14.44
N ILE A 32 14.96 14.53 14.65
CA ILE A 32 15.53 14.40 16.00
C ILE A 32 16.19 15.74 16.32
N GLU A 33 15.47 16.62 17.03
CA GLU A 33 16.16 17.62 17.86
C GLU A 33 16.84 16.84 19.00
N SER A 34 18.11 16.52 18.82
CA SER A 34 18.89 15.74 19.77
C SER A 34 19.20 16.59 21.01
N GLN A 35 18.26 16.67 21.94
CA GLN A 35 18.55 16.98 23.34
C GLN A 35 18.16 15.78 24.20
N GLY A 36 19.05 14.79 24.29
CA GLY A 36 18.82 13.63 25.13
C GLY A 36 20.00 12.67 25.12
N LYS A 37 20.85 12.76 26.14
CA LYS A 37 21.86 11.75 26.48
C LYS A 37 21.16 10.40 26.67
N GLY A 38 21.28 9.48 25.70
CA GLY A 38 20.62 8.17 25.74
C GLY A 38 21.57 7.04 25.36
N ASN A 39 21.95 6.23 26.35
CA ASN A 39 22.99 5.20 26.28
C ASN A 39 22.88 4.23 25.09
N ARG A 40 23.98 4.10 24.36
CA ARG A 40 24.26 3.07 23.35
C ARG A 40 24.31 1.69 24.02
N ARG A 41 23.17 1.02 24.16
CA ARG A 41 23.13 -0.40 24.53
C ARG A 41 23.39 -1.24 23.28
N THR A 42 24.60 -1.77 23.19
CA THR A 42 25.01 -2.82 22.24
C THR A 42 24.05 -4.02 22.37
N ARG A 43 23.14 -4.19 21.41
CA ARG A 43 22.31 -5.40 21.30
C ARG A 43 23.19 -6.55 20.83
N LYS A 44 23.60 -7.40 21.80
CA LYS A 44 24.12 -8.75 21.55
C LYS A 44 23.02 -9.55 20.84
N LYS A 45 23.29 -10.01 19.61
CA LYS A 45 22.44 -10.96 18.88
C LYS A 45 22.27 -12.22 19.73
N ARG A 46 21.04 -12.60 20.06
CA ARG A 46 20.73 -13.97 20.48
C ARG A 46 20.24 -14.71 19.24
N ALA A 47 21.02 -15.66 18.76
CA ALA A 47 20.55 -16.68 17.82
C ALA A 47 19.64 -17.64 18.60
N CYS A 48 18.51 -18.01 18.01
CA CYS A 48 17.69 -19.15 18.40
C CYS A 48 18.00 -20.33 17.46
N GLU A 49 17.65 -21.54 17.90
CA GLU A 49 17.70 -22.87 17.23
C GLU A 49 18.91 -23.75 17.61
N THR A 50 18.82 -25.05 17.94
CA THR A 50 17.69 -26.00 18.15
C THR A 50 18.30 -27.21 18.88
N ASP A 51 17.84 -27.55 20.09
CA ASP A 51 18.30 -28.76 20.80
C ASP A 51 17.57 -30.00 20.27
N LEU A 52 18.35 -30.94 19.76
CA LEU A 52 17.95 -32.27 19.32
C LEU A 52 17.45 -33.11 20.49
N GLN A 53 16.36 -33.85 20.25
CA GLN A 53 15.77 -34.82 21.17
C GLN A 53 16.77 -35.85 21.69
N ALA A 54 16.77 -36.07 23.01
CA ALA A 54 17.18 -37.33 23.62
C ALA A 54 16.10 -37.83 24.59
N ARG A 55 15.59 -39.03 24.31
CA ARG A 55 14.48 -39.70 24.98
C ARG A 55 15.06 -40.68 26.00
N THR A 56 14.77 -40.53 27.30
CA THR A 56 14.85 -41.65 28.27
C THR A 56 13.87 -41.47 29.44
N VAL A 57 13.24 -42.59 29.79
CA VAL A 57 12.09 -42.82 30.70
C VAL A 57 12.43 -42.74 32.20
N LYS A 58 11.49 -42.30 33.06
CA LYS A 58 11.13 -42.90 34.39
C LYS A 58 9.96 -42.17 35.15
N LYS A 59 8.84 -42.90 35.30
CA LYS A 59 7.75 -43.03 36.33
C LYS A 59 7.37 -41.90 37.35
N THR A 60 6.10 -41.41 37.24
CA THR A 60 4.95 -41.12 38.20
C THR A 60 5.15 -40.48 39.60
N PRO A 61 4.15 -39.82 40.28
CA PRO A 61 2.68 -39.83 40.09
C PRO A 61 1.89 -38.47 40.17
N ARG A 62 0.60 -38.57 39.77
CA ARG A 62 -0.61 -37.70 39.77
C ARG A 62 -0.72 -36.53 40.79
N VAL A 63 -1.09 -35.33 40.29
CA VAL A 63 -2.09 -34.40 40.90
C VAL A 63 -2.79 -33.60 39.78
N GLU A 64 -4.12 -33.59 39.82
CA GLU A 64 -5.05 -32.84 38.98
C GLU A 64 -5.00 -31.33 39.27
N LYS A 65 -4.98 -30.47 38.24
CA LYS A 65 -5.59 -29.12 38.29
C LYS A 65 -6.09 -28.68 36.91
N GLU A 66 -7.41 -28.53 36.85
CA GLU A 66 -8.21 -27.55 36.13
C GLU A 66 -7.63 -26.85 34.88
N GLY A 67 -8.30 -27.09 33.75
CA GLY A 67 -9.05 -26.06 33.05
C GLY A 67 -8.28 -24.81 32.61
N ARG A 68 -7.90 -24.78 31.33
CA ARG A 68 -8.13 -23.61 30.47
C ARG A 68 -8.04 -24.01 29.00
N THR A 69 -9.20 -24.07 28.37
CA THR A 69 -9.35 -24.02 26.92
C THR A 69 -8.54 -22.84 26.39
N ARG A 70 -7.42 -23.15 25.72
CA ARG A 70 -6.74 -22.20 24.86
C ARG A 70 -7.69 -21.93 23.71
N VAL A 71 -8.41 -20.81 23.78
CA VAL A 71 -8.99 -20.20 22.59
C VAL A 71 -7.81 -19.92 21.68
N SER A 72 -7.62 -20.81 20.70
CA SER A 72 -6.68 -20.62 19.62
C SER A 72 -7.12 -19.34 18.92
N ASN A 73 -6.36 -18.27 19.10
CA ASN A 73 -6.41 -17.14 18.20
C ASN A 73 -5.84 -17.69 16.88
N ARG A 74 -6.73 -18.25 16.07
CA ARG A 74 -6.45 -18.80 14.76
C ARG A 74 -5.96 -17.61 13.96
N GLN A 75 -4.64 -17.42 13.88
CA GLN A 75 -4.05 -16.63 12.81
C GLN A 75 -4.59 -17.27 11.54
N GLU A 76 -5.47 -16.54 10.86
CA GLU A 76 -5.85 -16.87 9.49
C GLU A 76 -4.57 -16.72 8.68
N SER A 77 -3.86 -17.83 8.53
CA SER A 77 -2.81 -17.98 7.56
C SER A 77 -3.50 -17.92 6.21
N CYS A 78 -3.57 -16.72 5.62
CA CYS A 78 -4.10 -16.54 4.28
C CYS A 78 -3.33 -17.50 3.37
N SER A 79 -4.06 -18.35 2.65
CA SER A 79 -3.42 -19.28 1.73
C SER A 79 -2.78 -18.51 0.59
N VAL A 80 -1.73 -19.08 -0.02
CA VAL A 80 -1.20 -18.57 -1.29
C VAL A 80 -2.33 -18.47 -2.33
N SER A 81 -3.32 -19.36 -2.26
CA SER A 81 -4.52 -19.30 -3.11
C SER A 81 -5.32 -18.02 -2.92
N ASP A 82 -5.50 -17.56 -1.68
CA ASP A 82 -6.27 -16.34 -1.37
C ASP A 82 -5.53 -15.08 -1.85
N GLN A 83 -4.19 -15.11 -1.81
CA GLN A 83 -3.38 -14.03 -2.37
C GLN A 83 -3.54 -13.96 -3.89
N VAL A 84 -3.54 -15.10 -4.57
CA VAL A 84 -3.73 -15.16 -6.03
C VAL A 84 -5.10 -14.66 -6.46
N THR A 85 -6.16 -14.97 -5.71
CA THR A 85 -7.51 -14.44 -6.02
C THR A 85 -7.58 -12.93 -5.82
N ASN A 86 -6.96 -12.40 -4.77
CA ASN A 86 -6.92 -10.96 -4.51
C ASN A 86 -6.13 -10.20 -5.59
N VAL A 87 -4.99 -10.75 -6.03
CA VAL A 87 -4.21 -10.17 -7.12
C VAL A 87 -5.00 -10.18 -8.43
N LYS A 88 -5.66 -11.30 -8.75
CA LYS A 88 -6.53 -11.38 -9.94
C LYS A 88 -7.63 -10.32 -9.89
N GLN A 89 -8.29 -10.17 -8.76
CA GLN A 89 -9.35 -9.18 -8.59
C GLN A 89 -8.82 -7.76 -8.75
N SER A 90 -7.70 -7.43 -8.10
CA SER A 90 -7.07 -6.11 -8.21
C SER A 90 -6.67 -5.75 -9.65
N ILE A 91 -6.18 -6.74 -10.42
CA ILE A 91 -5.87 -6.54 -11.84
C ILE A 91 -7.16 -6.26 -12.63
N VAL A 92 -8.21 -7.05 -12.42
CA VAL A 92 -9.51 -6.85 -13.09
C VAL A 92 -10.08 -5.47 -12.77
N ASP A 93 -10.03 -5.05 -11.51
CA ASP A 93 -10.52 -3.75 -11.08
C ASP A 93 -9.73 -2.62 -11.76
N THR A 94 -8.40 -2.73 -11.78
CA THR A 94 -7.53 -1.75 -12.44
C THR A 94 -7.83 -1.67 -13.94
N LEU A 95 -8.04 -2.81 -14.62
CA LEU A 95 -8.38 -2.84 -16.04
C LEU A 95 -9.74 -2.20 -16.32
N ASN A 96 -10.73 -2.42 -15.45
CA ASN A 96 -12.03 -1.78 -15.57
C ASN A 96 -11.92 -0.26 -15.45
N THR A 97 -11.21 0.23 -14.42
CA THR A 97 -10.96 1.67 -14.27
C THR A 97 -10.25 2.26 -15.49
N VAL A 98 -9.25 1.58 -16.06
CA VAL A 98 -8.57 2.03 -17.29
C VAL A 98 -9.54 2.10 -18.49
N ARG A 99 -10.45 1.13 -18.62
CA ARG A 99 -11.46 1.13 -19.69
C ARG A 99 -12.47 2.27 -19.54
N GLU A 100 -12.90 2.55 -18.31
CA GLU A 100 -13.79 3.67 -18.00
C GLU A 100 -13.15 5.01 -18.37
N PHE A 101 -11.89 5.24 -17.97
CA PHE A 101 -11.16 6.45 -18.34
C PHE A 101 -10.99 6.60 -19.86
N ARG A 102 -10.75 5.50 -20.57
CA ARG A 102 -10.66 5.52 -22.03
C ARG A 102 -11.99 6.00 -22.66
N ALA A 103 -13.12 5.47 -22.21
CA ALA A 103 -14.42 5.86 -22.74
C ALA A 103 -14.76 7.34 -22.43
N ASP A 104 -14.37 7.85 -21.26
CA ASP A 104 -14.50 9.27 -20.92
C ASP A 104 -13.65 10.14 -21.86
N LEU A 105 -12.39 9.75 -22.11
CA LEU A 105 -11.51 10.47 -23.04
C LEU A 105 -12.04 10.47 -24.47
N GLU A 106 -12.49 9.33 -24.99
CA GLU A 106 -13.10 9.22 -26.33
C GLU A 106 -14.36 10.09 -26.45
N THR A 107 -15.08 10.31 -25.35
CA THR A 107 -16.25 11.20 -25.34
C THR A 107 -15.83 12.65 -25.40
N ARG A 108 -14.88 13.06 -24.55
CA ARG A 108 -14.38 14.44 -24.55
C ARG A 108 -13.69 14.82 -25.86
N GLU A 109 -13.00 13.87 -26.50
CA GLU A 109 -12.39 14.06 -27.83
C GLU A 109 -13.44 14.42 -28.87
N ARG A 110 -14.53 13.64 -28.96
CA ARG A 110 -15.65 13.94 -29.86
C ARG A 110 -16.32 15.28 -29.58
N ASP A 111 -16.48 15.64 -28.30
CA ASP A 111 -17.08 16.92 -27.92
C ASP A 111 -16.20 18.10 -28.36
N LEU A 112 -14.87 17.95 -28.26
CA LEU A 112 -13.91 18.95 -28.75
C LEU A 112 -13.91 19.03 -30.28
N GLU A 113 -13.97 17.90 -30.99
CA GLU A 113 -14.12 17.87 -32.45
C GLU A 113 -15.39 18.58 -32.90
N ALA A 114 -16.52 18.33 -32.23
CA ALA A 114 -17.78 19.02 -32.51
C ALA A 114 -17.67 20.54 -32.29
N SER A 115 -17.04 20.95 -31.18
CA SER A 115 -16.79 22.37 -30.87
C SER A 115 -15.93 23.05 -31.95
N LEU A 116 -14.95 22.34 -32.50
CA LEU A 116 -14.09 22.86 -33.57
C LEU A 116 -14.89 23.11 -34.86
N VAL A 117 -15.77 22.19 -35.24
CA VAL A 117 -16.65 22.34 -36.41
C VAL A 117 -17.54 23.57 -36.27
N GLU A 118 -18.12 23.82 -35.10
CA GLU A 118 -18.95 25.01 -34.84
C GLU A 118 -18.18 26.32 -35.03
N ILE A 119 -16.92 26.37 -34.57
CA ILE A 119 -16.07 27.56 -34.72
C ILE A 119 -15.76 27.83 -36.20
N ASP A 120 -15.49 26.79 -36.98
CA ASP A 120 -15.19 26.95 -38.41
C ASP A 120 -16.40 27.38 -39.22
N VAL A 121 -17.60 26.86 -38.92
CA VAL A 121 -18.87 27.35 -39.52
C VAL A 121 -19.10 28.83 -39.17
N GLY A 122 -18.71 29.27 -37.97
CA GLY A 122 -18.81 30.66 -37.54
C GLY A 122 -17.93 31.65 -38.33
N LYS A 123 -16.90 31.18 -39.04
CA LYS A 123 -16.01 32.03 -39.85
C LYS A 123 -16.60 32.39 -41.22
N ASP A 124 -17.53 31.60 -41.74
CA ASP A 124 -18.08 31.80 -43.10
C ASP A 124 -19.08 32.96 -43.20
N PHE A 125 -19.59 33.48 -42.07
CA PHE A 125 -20.47 34.64 -42.05
C PHE A 125 -19.73 35.99 -42.11
N GLY A 126 -18.39 36.00 -42.15
CA GLY A 126 -17.57 37.21 -42.08
C GLY A 126 -17.28 37.94 -43.40
N ASN A 127 -17.64 37.38 -44.56
CA ASN A 127 -17.37 37.98 -45.88
C ASN A 127 -18.66 38.40 -46.58
N GLN A 128 -19.29 39.48 -46.09
CA GLN A 128 -20.31 40.19 -46.85
C GLN A 128 -19.61 41.23 -47.74
N PRO A 129 -19.63 41.10 -49.09
CA PRO A 129 -18.99 42.09 -49.95
C PRO A 129 -19.71 43.43 -49.80
N ASN A 130 -18.95 44.46 -49.40
CA ASN A 130 -19.39 45.85 -49.40
C ASN A 130 -19.79 46.27 -50.84
N SER A 131 -21.06 46.12 -51.18
CA SER A 131 -21.66 46.79 -52.33
C SER A 131 -21.88 48.26 -51.98
N GLN A 132 -20.98 49.12 -52.46
CA GLN A 132 -21.22 50.56 -52.51
C GLN A 132 -22.31 50.86 -53.54
N GLN A 133 -23.32 51.64 -53.14
CA GLN A 133 -24.07 52.55 -54.00
C GLN A 133 -24.63 53.69 -53.16
#